data_AF-A0A924DBN7-F1
#
_entry.id   AF-A0A924DBN7-F1
#
_cell.length_a   1.000
_cell.length_b   1.000
_cell.length_c   1.000
_cell.angle_alpha   90.00
_cell.angle_beta   90.00
_cell.angle_gamma   90.00
#
_symmetry.space_group_name_H-M   'P 1'
#
loop_
_entity.id
_entity.type
_entity.pdbx_description
1 polymer ?
#
loop_
_entity_poly.entity_id
_entity_poly.type
_entity_poly.pdbx_seq_one_letter_code
_entity_poly.pdbx_strand_id
1 'polypeptide(L)'
;MLLRCRPAVRAELEECLPCIRDKEYFKSDQDCRDLVKMWTDLMDREIACTSVIEDLERSQGQRIVYFCLNVAVTEVFVHRATNSLPPGIGFNLLQNWRNKGDGLLTREQVAAANAGKGLSVCVLHSGMPDSLMYSPEGDPIRDRITSWIVEIMGGYRYRHLLIESYDEWQDAWSLNAGFLLRTDYPNFPHSGARVGLYGLTREEATERQGSAIKLVFNYLPPRFGLSHVERMLCLFACGGLEDSEIAEKLSISPSTVKQRWKGVIEKFNLTFPSEPSPDGKRGSEKRGRILEYLRHHVEELRPYRG
;
A
#
# COMPACT_ATOMS: atom_id res chain seq x y z
N MET A 1 -7.03 -2.41 -22.50
CA MET A 1 -6.42 -2.64 -21.19
C MET A 1 -7.49 -2.50 -20.12
N LEU A 2 -7.89 -3.63 -19.54
CA LEU A 2 -8.87 -3.67 -18.46
C LEU A 2 -8.13 -3.76 -17.12
N LEU A 3 -7.97 -2.61 -16.46
CA LEU A 3 -7.18 -2.50 -15.24
C LEU A 3 -8.01 -2.71 -13.97
N ARG A 4 -7.52 -3.58 -13.08
CA ARG A 4 -8.10 -3.80 -11.75
C ARG A 4 -7.07 -3.56 -10.66
N CYS A 5 -7.49 -2.89 -9.60
CA CYS A 5 -6.62 -2.52 -8.49
C CYS A 5 -7.03 -3.24 -7.21
N ARG A 6 -6.09 -3.84 -6.50
CA ARG A 6 -6.36 -4.59 -5.26
C ARG A 6 -5.09 -4.80 -4.43
N PRO A 7 -5.22 -5.27 -3.17
CA PRO A 7 -4.08 -5.82 -2.46
C PRO A 7 -3.46 -7.03 -3.18
N ALA A 8 -2.15 -7.23 -3.03
CA ALA A 8 -1.49 -8.47 -3.42
C ALA A 8 -1.90 -9.61 -2.48
N VAL A 9 -1.77 -10.86 -2.93
CA VAL A 9 -1.83 -12.05 -2.06
C VAL A 9 -0.52 -12.80 -2.06
N ARG A 10 -0.29 -13.63 -1.04
CA ARG A 10 0.97 -14.37 -0.85
C ARG A 10 1.41 -15.16 -2.08
N ALA A 11 0.46 -15.85 -2.72
CA ALA A 11 0.72 -16.71 -3.87
C ALA A 11 1.21 -15.94 -5.11
N GLU A 12 1.11 -14.62 -5.12
CA GLU A 12 1.45 -13.76 -6.26
C GLU A 12 2.72 -12.95 -6.04
N LEU A 13 3.32 -12.99 -4.85
CA LEU A 13 4.44 -12.11 -4.50
C LEU A 13 5.67 -12.35 -5.40
N GLU A 14 5.88 -13.56 -5.90
CA GLU A 14 6.93 -13.83 -6.88
C GLU A 14 6.66 -13.14 -8.23
N GLU A 15 5.39 -13.06 -8.67
CA GLU A 15 4.97 -12.35 -9.90
C GLU A 15 5.18 -10.83 -9.77
N CYS A 16 5.31 -10.30 -8.55
CA CYS A 16 5.59 -8.87 -8.31
C CYS A 16 7.07 -8.49 -8.50
N LEU A 17 8.02 -9.45 -8.46
CA LEU A 17 9.46 -9.15 -8.55
C LEU A 17 9.86 -8.35 -9.80
N PRO A 18 9.33 -8.63 -11.01
CA PRO A 18 9.64 -7.85 -12.21
C PRO A 18 9.20 -6.38 -12.14
N CYS A 19 8.32 -6.01 -11.20
CA CYS A 19 7.80 -4.65 -11.07
C CYS A 19 8.71 -3.73 -10.23
N ILE A 20 9.68 -4.28 -9.48
CA ILE A 20 10.47 -3.48 -8.53
C ILE A 20 11.54 -2.65 -9.26
N ARG A 21 11.71 -1.39 -8.83
CA ARG A 21 12.63 -0.43 -9.46
C ARG A 21 14.07 -0.56 -8.97
N ASP A 22 14.22 -1.06 -7.76
CA ASP A 22 15.49 -1.26 -7.06
C ASP A 22 16.08 -2.67 -7.27
N LYS A 23 15.69 -3.35 -8.35
CA LYS A 23 16.17 -4.70 -8.69
C LYS A 23 17.68 -4.84 -8.73
N GLU A 24 18.42 -3.77 -9.05
CA GLU A 24 19.89 -3.76 -9.08
C GLU A 24 20.52 -4.03 -7.70
N TYR A 25 19.78 -3.81 -6.61
CA TYR A 25 20.23 -4.15 -5.27
C TYR A 25 20.01 -5.63 -4.92
N PHE A 26 19.16 -6.35 -5.65
CA PHE A 26 18.80 -7.75 -5.41
C PHE A 26 19.43 -8.67 -6.47
N LYS A 27 20.76 -8.84 -6.41
CA LYS A 27 21.55 -9.48 -7.47
C LYS A 27 21.54 -11.00 -7.43
N SER A 28 21.27 -11.60 -6.27
CA SER A 28 21.27 -13.05 -6.10
C SER A 28 19.85 -13.62 -6.03
N ASP A 29 19.67 -14.87 -6.48
CA ASP A 29 18.41 -15.59 -6.27
C ASP A 29 18.03 -15.66 -4.78
N GLN A 30 19.03 -15.64 -3.90
CA GLN A 30 18.83 -15.61 -2.47
C GLN A 30 18.24 -14.27 -1.99
N ASP A 31 18.64 -13.15 -2.58
CA ASP A 31 18.04 -11.84 -2.32
C ASP A 31 16.58 -11.80 -2.76
N CYS A 32 16.27 -12.29 -3.95
CA CYS A 32 14.88 -12.36 -4.43
C CYS A 32 14.01 -13.25 -3.52
N ARG A 33 14.52 -14.43 -3.11
CA ARG A 33 13.80 -15.31 -2.18
C ARG A 33 13.58 -14.66 -0.81
N ASP A 34 14.58 -13.99 -0.27
CA ASP A 34 14.44 -13.35 1.04
C ASP A 34 13.57 -12.09 0.98
N LEU A 35 13.56 -11.39 -0.16
CA LEU A 35 12.65 -10.28 -0.41
C LEU A 35 11.19 -10.73 -0.39
N VAL A 36 10.86 -11.82 -1.08
CA VAL A 36 9.50 -12.42 -1.07
C VAL A 36 9.11 -12.90 0.33
N LYS A 37 10.05 -13.51 1.08
CA LYS A 37 9.83 -13.88 2.48
C LYS A 37 9.57 -12.66 3.37
N MET A 38 10.35 -11.60 3.19
CA MET A 38 10.16 -10.34 3.93
C MET A 38 8.77 -9.78 3.61
N TRP A 39 8.37 -9.66 2.34
CA TRP A 39 7.03 -9.19 1.98
C TRP A 39 5.93 -10.01 2.64
N THR A 40 6.06 -11.35 2.64
CA THR A 40 5.12 -12.25 3.31
C THR A 40 5.05 -11.97 4.82
N ASP A 41 6.19 -11.86 5.50
CA ASP A 41 6.25 -11.55 6.93
C ASP A 41 5.62 -10.18 7.26
N LEU A 42 5.92 -9.15 6.48
CA LEU A 42 5.40 -7.80 6.67
C LEU A 42 3.87 -7.75 6.50
N MET A 43 3.33 -8.49 5.53
CA MET A 43 1.88 -8.63 5.32
C MET A 43 1.23 -9.37 6.50
N ASP A 44 1.83 -10.47 6.95
CA ASP A 44 1.31 -11.31 8.03
C ASP A 44 1.27 -10.60 9.37
N ARG A 45 2.25 -9.72 9.59
CA ARG A 45 2.34 -8.87 10.78
C ARG A 45 1.46 -7.64 10.71
N GLU A 46 0.75 -7.40 9.60
CA GLU A 46 -0.07 -6.20 9.37
C GLU A 46 0.68 -4.87 9.54
N ILE A 47 1.96 -4.86 9.19
CA ILE A 47 2.80 -3.66 9.25
C ILE A 47 3.12 -3.11 7.86
N ALA A 48 2.62 -3.76 6.82
CA ALA A 48 2.69 -3.27 5.46
C ALA A 48 1.37 -3.42 4.71
N CYS A 49 1.17 -2.56 3.72
CA CYS A 49 0.09 -2.60 2.75
C CYS A 49 0.68 -2.80 1.36
N THR A 50 0.37 -3.93 0.73
CA THR A 50 0.71 -4.20 -0.66
C THR A 50 -0.41 -3.74 -1.58
N SER A 51 -0.07 -3.34 -2.79
CA SER A 51 -1.03 -3.02 -3.83
C SER A 51 -0.52 -3.47 -5.19
N VAL A 52 -1.43 -4.01 -6.01
CA VAL A 52 -1.15 -4.42 -7.38
C VAL A 52 -2.17 -3.82 -8.33
N ILE A 53 -1.73 -3.56 -9.56
CA ILE A 53 -2.63 -3.35 -10.69
C ILE A 53 -2.51 -4.58 -11.60
N GLU A 54 -3.66 -5.18 -11.89
CA GLU A 54 -3.80 -6.27 -12.84
C GLU A 54 -4.27 -5.73 -14.19
N ASP A 55 -3.68 -6.22 -15.27
CA ASP A 55 -4.26 -6.16 -16.62
C ASP A 55 -5.02 -7.46 -16.88
N LEU A 56 -6.35 -7.40 -16.83
CA LEU A 56 -7.22 -8.57 -16.95
C LEU A 56 -7.28 -9.15 -18.37
N GLU A 57 -6.77 -8.41 -19.37
CA GLU A 57 -6.64 -8.90 -20.75
C GLU A 57 -5.44 -9.85 -20.89
N ARG A 58 -4.51 -9.88 -19.92
CA ARG A 58 -3.35 -10.78 -19.91
C ARG A 58 -3.67 -12.16 -19.35
N SER A 59 -2.87 -13.14 -19.79
CA SER A 59 -2.85 -14.49 -19.25
C SER A 59 -2.61 -14.50 -17.74
N GLN A 60 -3.22 -15.47 -17.05
CA GLN A 60 -2.95 -15.71 -15.64
C GLN A 60 -1.43 -15.93 -15.40
N GLY A 61 -0.89 -15.35 -14.33
CA GLY A 61 0.55 -15.35 -14.04
C GLY A 61 1.36 -14.26 -14.76
N GLN A 62 0.71 -13.43 -15.58
CA GLN A 62 1.31 -12.27 -16.25
C GLN A 62 0.44 -11.02 -16.10
N ARG A 63 -0.52 -11.05 -15.17
CA ARG A 63 -1.52 -9.98 -15.03
C ARG A 63 -0.99 -8.82 -14.23
N ILE A 64 -0.07 -9.04 -13.28
CA ILE A 64 0.45 -7.97 -12.45
C ILE A 64 1.35 -7.07 -13.31
N VAL A 65 0.90 -5.84 -13.51
CA VAL A 65 1.61 -4.81 -14.29
C VAL A 65 2.11 -3.65 -13.44
N TYR A 66 1.75 -3.63 -12.15
CA TYR A 66 2.29 -2.71 -11.16
C TYR A 66 2.26 -3.37 -9.78
N PHE A 67 3.27 -3.07 -8.96
CA PHE A 67 3.34 -3.47 -7.55
C PHE A 67 3.82 -2.29 -6.71
N CYS A 68 3.36 -2.22 -5.46
CA CYS A 68 3.82 -1.27 -4.46
C CYS A 68 3.67 -1.86 -3.05
N LEU A 69 4.63 -1.56 -2.17
CA LEU A 69 4.61 -1.94 -0.76
C LEU A 69 4.80 -0.70 0.10
N ASN A 70 3.82 -0.39 0.95
CA ASN A 70 3.94 0.64 1.98
C ASN A 70 4.24 -0.03 3.31
N VAL A 71 5.38 0.23 3.93
CA VAL A 71 5.79 -0.41 5.20
C VAL A 71 5.96 0.60 6.32
N ALA A 72 5.42 0.26 7.48
CA ALA A 72 5.55 1.02 8.70
C ALA A 72 6.94 0.86 9.33
N VAL A 73 7.62 1.99 9.53
CA VAL A 73 8.99 2.05 10.04
C VAL A 73 9.08 2.88 11.32
N THR A 74 10.14 2.62 12.08
CA THR A 74 10.48 3.40 13.28
C THR A 74 11.03 4.78 12.92
N GLU A 75 10.92 5.74 13.83
CA GLU A 75 11.56 7.06 13.69
C GLU A 75 13.09 6.96 13.59
N VAL A 76 13.68 5.97 14.27
CA VAL A 76 15.13 5.68 14.19
C VAL A 76 15.52 5.33 12.76
N PHE A 77 14.69 4.55 12.07
CA PHE A 77 14.92 4.22 10.66
C PHE A 77 14.76 5.44 9.75
N VAL A 78 13.72 6.27 9.97
CA VAL A 78 13.54 7.54 9.21
C VAL A 78 14.75 8.46 9.36
N HIS A 79 15.23 8.64 10.59
CA HIS A 79 16.41 9.46 10.86
C HIS A 79 17.64 8.90 10.18
N ARG A 80 17.86 7.57 10.28
CA ARG A 80 18.96 6.90 9.58
C ARG A 80 18.87 7.08 8.06
N ALA A 81 17.68 6.85 7.48
CA ALA A 81 17.44 6.94 6.04
C ALA A 81 17.75 8.33 5.49
N THR A 82 17.40 9.39 6.22
CA THR A 82 17.61 10.77 5.77
C THR A 82 19.02 11.30 6.02
N ASN A 83 19.81 10.70 6.92
CA ASN A 83 21.09 11.26 7.36
C ASN A 83 22.31 10.37 7.11
N SER A 84 22.15 9.04 7.01
CA SER A 84 23.28 8.12 7.16
C SER A 84 23.21 6.84 6.33
N LEU A 85 22.03 6.39 5.90
CA LEU A 85 21.95 5.18 5.09
C LEU A 85 22.42 5.44 3.66
N PRO A 86 23.08 4.45 3.04
CA PRO A 86 23.22 4.45 1.60
C PRO A 86 21.84 4.32 0.92
N PRO A 87 21.71 4.71 -0.36
CA PRO A 87 20.49 4.48 -1.13
C PRO A 87 20.16 2.98 -1.24
N GLY A 88 18.95 2.70 -1.72
CA GLY A 88 18.38 1.36 -1.71
C GLY A 88 17.70 1.10 -0.38
N ILE A 89 16.76 1.96 0.00
CA ILE A 89 16.03 1.89 1.27
C ILE A 89 15.32 0.54 1.44
N GLY A 90 14.81 -0.05 0.35
CA GLY A 90 14.24 -1.40 0.33
C GLY A 90 15.27 -2.48 0.68
N PHE A 91 16.46 -2.41 0.09
CA PHE A 91 17.58 -3.32 0.40
C PHE A 91 18.10 -3.15 1.83
N ASN A 92 18.26 -1.91 2.30
CA ASN A 92 18.65 -1.63 3.69
C ASN A 92 17.63 -2.22 4.69
N LEU A 93 16.33 -2.14 4.37
CA LEU A 93 15.30 -2.74 5.20
C LEU A 93 15.33 -4.27 5.15
N LEU A 94 15.61 -4.88 3.99
CA LEU A 94 15.85 -6.33 3.86
C LEU A 94 17.01 -6.79 4.74
N GLN A 95 18.12 -6.05 4.75
CA GLN A 95 19.27 -6.36 5.61
C GLN A 95 18.93 -6.25 7.09
N ASN A 96 18.19 -5.21 7.50
CA ASN A 96 17.71 -5.11 8.89
C ASN A 96 16.78 -6.29 9.23
N TRP A 97 15.87 -6.67 8.34
CA TRP A 97 14.95 -7.79 8.54
C TRP A 97 15.69 -9.12 8.71
N ARG A 98 16.67 -9.42 7.84
CA ARG A 98 17.53 -10.62 7.92
C ARG A 98 18.25 -10.72 9.26
N ASN A 99 18.77 -9.59 9.73
CA ASN A 99 19.53 -9.50 10.97
C ASN A 99 18.66 -9.34 12.22
N LYS A 100 17.32 -9.37 12.08
CA LYS A 100 16.36 -9.07 13.16
C LYS A 100 16.66 -7.73 13.86
N GLY A 101 17.17 -6.78 13.09
CA GLY A 101 17.52 -5.45 13.58
C GLY A 101 16.30 -4.55 13.75
N ASP A 102 16.55 -3.38 14.33
CA ASP A 102 15.54 -2.35 14.48
C ASP A 102 15.19 -1.71 13.13
N GLY A 103 13.96 -1.22 13.02
CA GLY A 103 13.56 -0.39 11.89
C GLY A 103 12.11 -0.56 11.48
N LEU A 104 11.54 -1.73 11.75
CA LEU A 104 10.13 -2.07 11.50
C LEU A 104 9.30 -1.89 12.77
N LEU A 105 8.08 -1.39 12.63
CA LEU A 105 7.13 -1.40 13.74
C LEU A 105 6.52 -2.79 13.95
N THR A 106 5.89 -2.98 15.10
CA THR A 106 4.95 -4.09 15.38
C THR A 106 3.52 -3.67 15.05
N ARG A 107 2.61 -4.62 14.93
CA ARG A 107 1.19 -4.35 14.68
C ARG A 107 0.59 -3.41 15.71
N GLU A 108 0.89 -3.64 16.98
CA GLU A 108 0.41 -2.85 18.11
C GLU A 108 0.94 -1.42 18.04
N GLN A 109 2.19 -1.24 17.66
CA GLN A 109 2.79 0.07 17.43
C GLN A 109 2.16 0.79 16.23
N VAL A 110 1.85 0.09 15.13
CA VAL A 110 1.13 0.67 13.98
C VAL A 110 -0.25 1.15 14.40
N ALA A 111 -1.02 0.31 15.08
CA ALA A 111 -2.36 0.64 15.56
C ALA A 111 -2.35 1.82 16.55
N ALA A 112 -1.38 1.85 17.47
CA ALA A 112 -1.20 2.94 18.42
C ALA A 112 -0.74 4.25 17.73
N ALA A 113 0.13 4.16 16.72
CA ALA A 113 0.58 5.31 15.95
C ALA A 113 -0.58 5.95 15.17
N ASN A 114 -1.44 5.13 14.54
CA ASN A 114 -2.65 5.61 13.86
C ASN A 114 -3.63 6.32 14.83
N ALA A 115 -3.76 5.84 16.06
CA ALA A 115 -4.58 6.46 17.10
C ALA A 115 -3.94 7.71 17.75
N GLY A 116 -2.63 7.89 17.62
CA GLY A 116 -1.87 8.87 18.39
C GLY A 116 -1.06 9.84 17.54
N LYS A 117 0.27 9.77 17.69
CA LYS A 117 1.22 10.75 17.13
C LYS A 117 1.48 10.57 15.63
N GLY A 118 0.87 9.59 14.99
CA GLY A 118 1.04 9.29 13.58
C GLY A 118 2.20 8.34 13.25
N LEU A 119 2.17 7.83 12.02
CA LEU A 119 2.94 6.71 11.49
C LEU A 119 4.00 7.18 10.48
N SER A 120 5.19 6.61 10.57
CA SER A 120 6.22 6.77 9.56
C SER A 120 6.20 5.60 8.60
N VAL A 121 6.19 5.88 7.30
CA VAL A 121 6.06 4.87 6.25
C VAL A 121 7.09 5.08 5.16
N CYS A 122 7.66 3.97 4.68
CA CYS A 122 8.43 3.94 3.44
C CYS A 122 7.60 3.28 2.34
N VAL A 123 7.56 3.89 1.17
CA VAL A 123 7.08 3.31 -0.08
C VAL A 123 8.25 2.57 -0.71
N LEU A 124 8.13 1.25 -0.77
CA LEU A 124 9.16 0.35 -1.26
C LEU A 124 8.68 -0.39 -2.49
N HIS A 125 9.64 -0.80 -3.32
CA HIS A 125 9.43 -1.73 -4.42
C HIS A 125 8.26 -1.32 -5.34
N SER A 126 8.03 -0.01 -5.47
CA SER A 126 6.92 0.56 -6.22
C SER A 126 7.31 0.77 -7.67
N GLY A 127 6.66 0.07 -8.58
CA GLY A 127 6.94 0.22 -9.99
C GLY A 127 6.16 -0.72 -10.89
N MET A 128 6.56 -0.72 -12.16
CA MET A 128 6.06 -1.57 -13.22
C MET A 128 7.24 -2.16 -14.00
N PRO A 129 7.05 -3.23 -14.77
CA PRO A 129 8.09 -3.79 -15.63
C PRO A 129 8.68 -2.72 -16.56
N ASP A 130 9.99 -2.76 -16.80
CA ASP A 130 10.69 -1.76 -17.64
C ASP A 130 10.08 -1.59 -19.03
N SER A 131 9.56 -2.68 -19.60
CA SER A 131 8.91 -2.69 -20.91
C SER A 131 7.64 -1.84 -20.98
N LEU A 132 7.03 -1.51 -19.83
CA LEU A 132 5.85 -0.64 -19.73
C LEU A 132 6.21 0.74 -19.16
N MET A 133 7.23 0.81 -18.30
CA MET A 133 7.60 2.00 -17.55
C MET A 133 7.80 3.25 -18.42
N TYR A 134 8.45 3.09 -19.57
CA TYR A 134 8.80 4.19 -20.47
C TYR A 134 8.09 4.10 -21.83
N SER A 135 7.16 3.16 -21.98
CA SER A 135 6.46 2.94 -23.23
C SER A 135 5.06 3.58 -23.21
N PRO A 136 4.51 3.96 -24.38
CA PRO A 136 3.12 4.43 -24.46
C PRO A 136 2.10 3.41 -23.96
N GLU A 137 2.39 2.10 -24.06
CA GLU A 137 1.48 1.07 -23.51
C GLU A 137 1.34 1.17 -21.98
N GLY A 138 2.30 1.78 -21.29
CA GLY A 138 2.23 2.02 -19.85
C GLY A 138 1.42 3.25 -19.42
N ASP A 139 1.00 4.14 -20.34
CA ASP A 139 0.28 5.37 -19.98
C ASP A 139 -1.01 5.10 -19.18
N PRO A 140 -1.88 4.15 -19.59
CA PRO A 140 -3.08 3.82 -18.82
C PRO A 140 -2.78 3.33 -17.40
N ILE A 141 -1.63 2.65 -17.21
CA ILE A 141 -1.20 2.16 -15.89
C ILE A 141 -0.75 3.34 -15.03
N ARG A 142 0.02 4.28 -15.59
CA ARG A 142 0.46 5.50 -14.90
C ARG A 142 -0.72 6.37 -14.47
N ASP A 143 -1.68 6.59 -15.36
CA ASP A 143 -2.91 7.32 -15.04
C ASP A 143 -3.71 6.61 -13.94
N ARG A 144 -3.73 5.26 -13.99
CA ARG A 144 -4.39 4.47 -12.97
C ARG A 144 -3.69 4.56 -11.61
N ILE A 145 -2.36 4.58 -11.56
CA ILE A 145 -1.59 4.78 -10.32
C ILE A 145 -1.95 6.14 -9.71
N THR A 146 -1.95 7.20 -10.51
CA THR A 146 -2.29 8.56 -10.05
C THR A 146 -3.70 8.64 -9.50
N SER A 147 -4.69 8.06 -10.20
CA SER A 147 -6.09 8.08 -9.76
C SER A 147 -6.37 7.20 -8.54
N TRP A 148 -5.50 6.22 -8.24
CA TRP A 148 -5.71 5.23 -7.17
C TRP A 148 -4.81 5.45 -5.94
N ILE A 149 -3.98 6.50 -5.94
CA ILE A 149 -2.97 6.73 -4.90
C ILE A 149 -3.58 6.90 -3.50
N VAL A 150 -4.76 7.51 -3.40
CA VAL A 150 -5.44 7.74 -2.11
C VAL A 150 -6.00 6.45 -1.54
N GLU A 151 -6.49 5.54 -2.37
CA GLU A 151 -7.00 4.26 -1.91
C GLU A 151 -5.88 3.30 -1.49
N ILE A 152 -4.72 3.37 -2.16
CA ILE A 152 -3.53 2.59 -1.81
C ILE A 152 -2.91 3.09 -0.51
N MET A 153 -2.68 4.41 -0.43
CA MET A 153 -1.83 5.02 0.59
C MET A 153 -2.65 5.74 1.66
N GLY A 154 -3.83 6.26 1.38
CA GLY A 154 -4.62 7.03 2.34
C GLY A 154 -5.09 6.23 3.56
N GLY A 155 -5.69 6.94 4.53
CA GLY A 155 -6.30 6.35 5.72
C GLY A 155 -5.34 6.06 6.87
N TYR A 156 -4.03 6.17 6.66
CA TYR A 156 -3.06 6.16 7.76
C TYR A 156 -2.90 7.56 8.34
N ARG A 157 -2.65 7.64 9.65
CA ARG A 157 -2.30 8.91 10.28
C ARG A 157 -0.83 9.20 10.03
N TYR A 158 -0.44 9.57 8.81
CA TYR A 158 0.99 9.80 8.50
C TYR A 158 1.63 10.87 9.37
N ARG A 159 2.86 10.60 9.80
CA ARG A 159 3.84 11.56 10.31
C ARG A 159 4.93 11.79 9.27
N HIS A 160 5.51 10.71 8.74
CA HIS A 160 6.47 10.75 7.65
C HIS A 160 6.05 9.78 6.54
N LEU A 161 6.33 10.17 5.29
CA LEU A 161 6.22 9.31 4.14
C LEU A 161 7.48 9.48 3.29
N LEU A 162 8.21 8.38 3.05
CA LEU A 162 9.47 8.37 2.30
C LEU A 162 9.36 7.48 1.06
N ILE A 163 10.04 7.83 -0.02
CA ILE A 163 10.16 7.04 -1.25
C ILE A 163 11.50 7.33 -1.92
N GLU A 164 12.13 6.32 -2.53
CA GLU A 164 13.30 6.53 -3.38
C GLU A 164 12.91 6.54 -4.86
N SER A 165 13.56 7.43 -5.61
CA SER A 165 13.52 7.51 -7.06
C SER A 165 14.89 7.14 -7.63
N TYR A 166 14.91 6.33 -8.68
CA TYR A 166 16.14 5.71 -9.20
C TYR A 166 16.53 6.20 -10.59
N ASP A 167 15.76 7.13 -11.15
CA ASP A 167 16.00 7.76 -12.45
C ASP A 167 15.32 9.14 -12.53
N GLU A 168 15.67 9.93 -13.56
CA GLU A 168 15.15 11.29 -13.76
C GLU A 168 13.62 11.34 -13.92
N TRP A 169 13.03 10.29 -14.49
CA TRP A 169 11.60 10.21 -14.68
C TRP A 169 10.89 10.06 -13.32
N GLN A 170 11.39 9.18 -12.45
CA GLN A 170 10.87 9.00 -11.10
C GLN A 170 11.08 10.23 -10.23
N ASP A 171 12.20 10.93 -10.40
CA ASP A 171 12.47 12.21 -9.72
C ASP A 171 11.39 13.25 -10.08
N ALA A 172 11.12 13.41 -11.39
CA ALA A 172 10.08 14.31 -11.87
C ALA A 172 8.70 13.89 -11.36
N TRP A 173 8.38 12.59 -11.37
CA TRP A 173 7.13 12.06 -10.83
C TRP A 173 6.96 12.37 -9.34
N SER A 174 7.99 12.12 -8.52
CA SER A 174 7.99 12.39 -7.08
C SER A 174 7.79 13.88 -6.79
N LEU A 175 8.49 14.76 -7.51
CA LEU A 175 8.34 16.20 -7.36
C LEU A 175 6.94 16.68 -7.75
N ASN A 176 6.41 16.20 -8.89
CA ASN A 176 5.08 16.56 -9.39
C ASN A 176 3.95 16.03 -8.50
N ALA A 177 4.13 14.84 -7.91
CA ALA A 177 3.20 14.31 -6.90
C ALA A 177 3.17 15.18 -5.62
N GLY A 178 4.24 15.95 -5.38
CA GLY A 178 4.36 16.90 -4.30
C GLY A 178 5.38 16.51 -3.23
N PHE A 179 6.27 15.55 -3.45
CA PHE A 179 7.32 15.24 -2.47
C PHE A 179 8.43 16.30 -2.43
N LEU A 180 9.23 16.28 -1.36
CA LEU A 180 10.47 17.04 -1.21
C LEU A 180 11.68 16.11 -1.27
N LEU A 181 12.74 16.54 -1.95
CA LEU A 181 14.03 15.86 -1.87
C LEU A 181 14.59 16.00 -0.45
N ARG A 182 14.94 14.87 0.17
CA ARG A 182 15.55 14.78 1.51
C ARG A 182 17.04 14.57 1.42
N THR A 183 17.45 13.64 0.56
CA THR A 183 18.83 13.24 0.41
C THR A 183 19.09 12.97 -1.07
N ASP A 184 20.17 13.56 -1.58
CA ASP A 184 20.64 13.36 -2.95
C ASP A 184 21.84 12.41 -2.91
N TYR A 185 21.82 11.36 -3.72
CA TYR A 185 22.90 10.38 -3.83
C TYR A 185 23.54 10.45 -5.24
N PRO A 186 24.42 11.44 -5.49
CA PRO A 186 24.91 11.74 -6.84
C PRO A 186 25.89 10.70 -7.41
N ASN A 187 26.55 9.90 -6.55
CA ASN A 187 27.70 9.07 -6.94
C ASN A 187 27.47 7.57 -6.70
N PHE A 188 26.22 7.09 -6.74
CA PHE A 188 25.98 5.69 -6.39
C PHE A 188 26.25 4.72 -7.54
N PRO A 189 27.10 3.69 -7.34
CA PRO A 189 27.90 3.09 -8.41
C PRO A 189 27.23 1.95 -9.19
N HIS A 190 25.90 1.80 -9.17
CA HIS A 190 25.24 0.62 -9.76
C HIS A 190 24.55 0.87 -11.10
N SER A 191 23.97 2.05 -11.31
CA SER A 191 23.31 2.41 -12.58
C SER A 191 23.96 3.58 -13.31
N GLY A 192 24.89 4.31 -12.67
CA GLY A 192 25.30 5.64 -13.14
C GLY A 192 24.18 6.69 -13.11
N ALA A 193 22.98 6.30 -12.64
CA ALA A 193 21.84 7.18 -12.46
C ALA A 193 21.83 7.72 -11.02
N ARG A 194 21.40 8.97 -10.91
CA ARG A 194 21.16 9.64 -9.62
C ARG A 194 20.03 8.92 -8.88
N VAL A 195 20.24 8.67 -7.58
CA VAL A 195 19.17 8.21 -6.68
C VAL A 195 18.80 9.37 -5.75
N GLY A 196 17.50 9.65 -5.62
CA GLY A 196 16.98 10.65 -4.70
C GLY A 196 16.09 10.00 -3.64
N LEU A 197 16.34 10.29 -2.36
CA LEU A 197 15.36 10.02 -1.30
C LEU A 197 14.42 11.21 -1.21
N TYR A 198 13.15 10.95 -1.47
CA TYR A 198 12.07 11.91 -1.37
C TYR A 198 11.20 11.63 -0.15
N GLY A 199 10.57 12.65 0.40
CA GLY A 199 9.65 12.46 1.50
C GLY A 199 8.95 13.70 2.00
N LEU A 200 7.96 13.51 2.85
CA LEU A 200 7.20 14.58 3.51
C LEU A 200 6.95 14.26 4.98
N THR A 201 6.98 15.30 5.81
CA THR A 201 6.29 15.32 7.10
C THR A 201 4.81 15.66 6.90
N ARG A 202 3.99 15.44 7.93
CA ARG A 202 2.59 15.88 7.95
C ARG A 202 2.49 17.39 7.78
N GLU A 203 3.34 18.14 8.46
CA GLU A 203 3.36 19.59 8.47
C GLU A 203 3.64 20.12 7.06
N GLU A 204 4.71 19.64 6.41
CA GLU A 204 5.03 20.06 5.02
C GLU A 204 3.96 19.61 4.02
N ALA A 205 3.32 18.46 4.24
CA ALA A 205 2.20 18.03 3.40
C ALA A 205 1.03 19.03 3.49
N THR A 206 0.75 19.61 4.66
CA THR A 206 -0.33 20.61 4.81
C THR A 206 -0.10 21.92 4.06
N GLU A 207 1.16 22.28 3.83
CA GLU A 207 1.56 23.47 3.07
C GLU A 207 1.43 23.25 1.54
N ARG A 208 1.31 21.99 1.10
CA ARG A 208 1.25 21.61 -0.33
C ARG A 208 -0.18 21.42 -0.84
N GLN A 209 -1.01 22.43 -0.62
CA GLN A 209 -2.40 22.43 -1.11
C GLN A 209 -2.47 22.18 -2.63
N GLY A 210 -3.40 21.35 -3.06
CA GLY A 210 -3.58 20.98 -4.47
C GLY A 210 -2.67 19.87 -5.00
N SER A 211 -1.64 19.44 -4.25
CA SER A 211 -0.82 18.27 -4.63
C SER A 211 -1.56 16.95 -4.39
N ALA A 212 -1.28 15.93 -5.20
CA ALA A 212 -1.86 14.59 -5.02
C ALA A 212 -1.48 14.00 -3.65
N ILE A 213 -0.23 14.21 -3.21
CA ILE A 213 0.25 13.64 -1.95
C ILE A 213 -0.42 14.27 -0.72
N LYS A 214 -0.90 15.52 -0.80
CA LYS A 214 -1.68 16.13 0.29
C LYS A 214 -2.93 15.32 0.64
N LEU A 215 -3.56 14.68 -0.35
CA LEU A 215 -4.75 13.85 -0.15
C LEU A 215 -4.43 12.58 0.66
N VAL A 216 -3.24 12.01 0.47
CA VAL A 216 -2.77 10.83 1.23
C VAL A 216 -2.59 11.15 2.72
N PHE A 217 -2.25 12.39 3.08
CA PHE A 217 -2.11 12.85 4.45
C PHE A 217 -3.44 13.22 5.13
N ASN A 218 -4.57 13.20 4.41
CA ASN A 218 -5.88 13.39 5.03
C ASN A 218 -6.20 12.17 5.89
N TYR A 219 -6.61 12.43 7.13
CA TYR A 219 -6.87 11.39 8.11
C TYR A 219 -8.10 11.74 8.95
N LEU A 220 -9.01 10.78 9.03
CA LEU A 220 -10.09 10.73 10.00
C LEU A 220 -9.89 9.51 10.89
N PRO A 221 -10.30 9.56 12.17
CA PRO A 221 -10.33 8.36 13.00
C PRO A 221 -11.38 7.36 12.48
N PRO A 222 -11.08 6.06 12.39
CA PRO A 222 -12.04 5.04 12.00
C PRO A 222 -13.14 4.89 13.05
N ARG A 223 -14.35 4.56 12.59
CA ARG A 223 -15.57 4.49 13.39
C ARG A 223 -16.08 3.07 13.54
N PHE A 224 -15.83 2.18 12.58
CA PHE A 224 -16.42 0.84 12.58
C PHE A 224 -15.70 -0.13 13.52
N GLY A 225 -14.40 0.07 13.73
CA GLY A 225 -13.57 -0.88 14.50
C GLY A 225 -13.53 -2.26 13.82
N LEU A 226 -13.34 -2.30 12.49
CA LEU A 226 -13.21 -3.55 11.75
C LEU A 226 -12.01 -4.36 12.26
N SER A 227 -12.22 -5.67 12.44
CA SER A 227 -11.13 -6.62 12.72
C SER A 227 -10.25 -6.80 11.49
N HIS A 228 -9.06 -7.39 11.67
CA HIS A 228 -8.15 -7.66 10.55
C HIS A 228 -8.83 -8.40 9.39
N VAL A 229 -9.53 -9.48 9.69
CA VAL A 229 -10.16 -10.33 8.67
C VAL A 229 -11.31 -9.63 7.94
N GLU A 230 -12.00 -8.71 8.62
CA GLU A 230 -13.04 -7.86 8.02
C GLU A 230 -12.42 -6.76 7.15
N ARG A 231 -11.34 -6.11 7.61
CA ARG A 231 -10.61 -5.12 6.79
C ARG A 231 -10.09 -5.75 5.51
N MET A 232 -9.49 -6.94 5.57
CA MET A 232 -9.00 -7.65 4.37
C MET A 232 -10.14 -7.98 3.41
N LEU A 233 -11.28 -8.47 3.91
CA LEU A 233 -12.48 -8.71 3.09
C LEU A 233 -12.91 -7.41 2.39
N CYS A 234 -13.04 -6.32 3.13
CA CYS A 234 -13.45 -5.03 2.59
C CYS A 234 -12.43 -4.46 1.59
N LEU A 235 -11.13 -4.59 1.83
CA LEU A 235 -10.09 -4.16 0.90
C LEU A 235 -10.19 -4.85 -0.45
N PHE A 236 -10.36 -6.16 -0.48
CA PHE A 236 -10.55 -6.89 -1.75
C PHE A 236 -11.87 -6.53 -2.43
N ALA A 237 -12.96 -6.41 -1.68
CA ALA A 237 -14.25 -6.04 -2.23
C ALA A 237 -14.27 -4.58 -2.76
N CYS A 238 -13.59 -3.65 -2.11
CA CYS A 238 -13.39 -2.29 -2.61
C CYS A 238 -12.55 -2.28 -3.91
N GLY A 239 -11.62 -3.23 -4.05
CA GLY A 239 -10.88 -3.51 -5.29
C GLY A 239 -11.69 -4.22 -6.39
N GLY A 240 -12.98 -4.45 -6.17
CA GLY A 240 -13.90 -5.00 -7.17
C GLY A 240 -13.91 -6.52 -7.26
N LEU A 241 -13.42 -7.25 -6.24
CA LEU A 241 -13.51 -8.71 -6.21
C LEU A 241 -14.87 -9.16 -5.68
N GLU A 242 -15.40 -10.21 -6.31
CA GLU A 242 -16.59 -10.91 -5.88
C GLU A 242 -16.31 -11.90 -4.74
N ASP A 243 -17.32 -12.27 -3.96
CA ASP A 243 -17.15 -13.10 -2.75
C ASP A 243 -16.48 -14.45 -3.05
N SER A 244 -16.72 -15.03 -4.23
CA SER A 244 -16.07 -16.27 -4.67
C SER A 244 -14.57 -16.06 -4.96
N GLU A 245 -14.22 -14.95 -5.60
CA GLU A 245 -12.81 -14.58 -5.85
C GLU A 245 -12.09 -14.28 -4.53
N ILE A 246 -12.75 -13.57 -3.61
CA ILE A 246 -12.19 -13.29 -2.27
C ILE A 246 -11.96 -14.60 -1.50
N ALA A 247 -12.91 -15.53 -1.55
CA ALA A 247 -12.77 -16.85 -0.92
C ALA A 247 -11.55 -17.60 -1.44
N GLU A 248 -11.36 -17.63 -2.76
CA GLU A 248 -10.19 -18.25 -3.41
C GLU A 248 -8.89 -17.54 -3.01
N LYS A 249 -8.82 -16.21 -3.18
CA LYS A 249 -7.63 -15.39 -2.90
C LYS A 249 -7.18 -15.45 -1.44
N LEU A 250 -8.13 -15.52 -0.51
CA LEU A 250 -7.85 -15.66 0.92
C LEU A 250 -7.76 -17.12 1.38
N SER A 251 -7.98 -18.10 0.49
CA SER A 251 -8.01 -19.53 0.80
C SER A 251 -8.96 -19.87 1.97
N ILE A 252 -10.17 -19.32 1.94
CA ILE A 252 -11.23 -19.54 2.94
C ILE A 252 -12.51 -20.04 2.26
N SER A 253 -13.43 -20.61 3.04
CA SER A 253 -14.70 -21.07 2.48
C SER A 253 -15.63 -19.89 2.14
N PRO A 254 -16.55 -20.05 1.17
CA PRO A 254 -17.60 -19.08 0.91
C PRO A 254 -18.50 -18.79 2.13
N SER A 255 -18.68 -19.78 3.02
CA SER A 255 -19.44 -19.58 4.26
C SER A 255 -18.71 -18.65 5.23
N THR A 256 -17.37 -18.73 5.31
CA THR A 256 -16.56 -17.79 6.09
C THR A 256 -16.64 -16.37 5.55
N VAL A 257 -16.65 -16.18 4.21
CA VAL A 257 -16.86 -14.85 3.61
C VAL A 257 -18.21 -14.26 4.02
N LYS A 258 -19.29 -15.04 3.91
CA LYS A 258 -20.63 -14.62 4.35
C LYS A 258 -20.69 -14.25 5.83
N GLN A 259 -19.99 -15.02 6.69
CA GLN A 259 -19.93 -14.72 8.12
C GLN A 259 -19.20 -13.41 8.41
N ARG A 260 -18.08 -13.15 7.73
CA ARG A 260 -17.35 -11.87 7.87
C ARG A 260 -18.19 -10.68 7.42
N TRP A 261 -18.94 -10.81 6.33
CA TRP A 261 -19.89 -9.77 5.89
C TRP A 261 -20.97 -9.45 6.93
N LYS A 262 -21.47 -10.46 7.67
CA LYS A 262 -22.43 -10.21 8.76
C LYS A 262 -21.81 -9.31 9.84
N GLY A 263 -20.57 -9.58 10.26
CA GLY A 263 -19.86 -8.76 11.24
C GLY A 263 -19.66 -7.31 10.77
N VAL A 264 -19.26 -7.11 9.51
CA VAL A 264 -19.16 -5.76 8.89
C VAL A 264 -20.51 -5.05 8.91
N ILE A 265 -21.59 -5.73 8.49
CA ILE A 265 -22.94 -5.17 8.44
C ILE A 265 -23.44 -4.80 9.84
N GLU A 266 -23.17 -5.62 10.85
CA GLU A 266 -23.52 -5.34 12.25
C GLU A 266 -22.84 -4.05 12.73
N LYS A 267 -21.52 -3.92 12.54
CA LYS A 267 -20.75 -2.72 12.91
C LYS A 267 -21.20 -1.46 12.17
N PHE A 268 -21.55 -1.60 10.89
CA PHE A 268 -22.13 -0.51 10.12
C PHE A 268 -23.46 -0.01 10.74
N ASN A 269 -24.36 -0.93 11.13
CA ASN A 269 -25.65 -0.54 11.72
C ASN A 269 -25.52 0.08 13.10
N LEU A 270 -24.54 -0.37 13.89
CA LEU A 270 -24.23 0.26 15.17
C LEU A 270 -23.74 1.69 15.00
N THR A 271 -22.99 1.95 13.92
CA THR A 271 -22.44 3.28 13.62
C THR A 271 -23.47 4.23 12.99
N PHE A 272 -24.41 3.68 12.22
CA PHE A 272 -25.46 4.43 11.50
C PHE A 272 -26.86 3.84 11.76
N PRO A 273 -27.42 4.03 12.98
CA PRO A 273 -28.66 3.35 13.41
C PRO A 273 -29.95 3.91 12.78
N SER A 274 -29.94 5.13 12.25
CA SER A 274 -31.14 5.90 11.86
C SER A 274 -31.61 5.71 10.41
N GLU A 275 -31.11 4.71 9.69
CA GLU A 275 -31.54 4.46 8.32
C GLU A 275 -32.58 3.34 8.24
N PRO A 276 -33.87 3.65 8.03
CA PRO A 276 -34.89 2.64 7.80
C PRO A 276 -34.57 1.91 6.47
N SER A 277 -34.41 0.60 6.51
CA SER A 277 -34.33 -0.23 5.31
C SER A 277 -35.73 -0.62 4.83
N PRO A 278 -36.17 -0.21 3.63
CA PRO A 278 -37.31 -0.82 2.96
C PRO A 278 -36.92 -2.23 2.47
N ASP A 279 -37.74 -3.22 2.81
CA ASP A 279 -37.96 -4.53 2.18
C ASP A 279 -36.79 -5.38 1.63
N GLY A 280 -36.60 -6.56 2.25
CA GLY A 280 -36.49 -7.88 1.58
C GLY A 280 -35.30 -8.22 0.67
N LYS A 281 -34.79 -7.31 -0.17
CA LYS A 281 -33.64 -7.49 -1.08
C LYS A 281 -32.29 -7.06 -0.42
N ARG A 282 -32.36 -6.87 0.91
CA ARG A 282 -31.44 -6.28 1.91
C ARG A 282 -29.93 -6.56 1.81
N GLY A 283 -29.47 -7.66 1.25
CA GLY A 283 -28.06 -8.06 1.35
C GLY A 283 -27.15 -7.30 0.39
N SER A 284 -27.52 -7.28 -0.88
CA SER A 284 -26.69 -6.73 -1.96
C SER A 284 -26.64 -5.21 -1.94
N GLU A 285 -27.79 -4.54 -1.75
CA GLU A 285 -27.86 -3.07 -1.68
C GLU A 285 -27.09 -2.53 -0.48
N LYS A 286 -27.21 -3.19 0.68
CA LYS A 286 -26.48 -2.79 1.89
C LYS A 286 -24.97 -2.98 1.74
N ARG A 287 -24.53 -4.08 1.12
CA ARG A 287 -23.11 -4.28 0.78
C ARG A 287 -22.61 -3.19 -0.16
N GLY A 288 -23.36 -2.85 -1.20
CA GLY A 288 -23.02 -1.76 -2.12
C GLY A 288 -22.80 -0.44 -1.39
N ARG A 289 -23.70 -0.09 -0.45
CA ARG A 289 -23.60 1.13 0.36
C ARG A 289 -22.40 1.13 1.31
N ILE A 290 -22.12 -0.01 1.97
CA ILE A 290 -20.94 -0.15 2.82
C ILE A 290 -19.66 0.04 2.00
N LEU A 291 -19.56 -0.59 0.84
CA LEU A 291 -18.40 -0.46 -0.03
C LEU A 291 -18.23 0.97 -0.55
N GLU A 292 -19.33 1.64 -0.88
CA GLU A 292 -19.29 3.04 -1.30
C GLU A 292 -18.81 3.97 -0.19
N TYR A 293 -19.28 3.75 1.05
CA TYR A 293 -18.75 4.44 2.21
C TYR A 293 -17.25 4.20 2.39
N LEU A 294 -16.81 2.94 2.37
CA LEU A 294 -15.42 2.57 2.62
C LEU A 294 -14.44 3.10 1.55
N ARG A 295 -14.88 3.29 0.30
CA ARG A 295 -14.07 3.94 -0.74
C ARG A 295 -13.74 5.40 -0.41
N HIS A 296 -14.64 6.09 0.30
CA HIS A 296 -14.45 7.47 0.74
C HIS A 296 -13.85 7.57 2.16
N HIS A 297 -13.77 6.45 2.88
CA HIS A 297 -13.35 6.34 4.27
C HIS A 297 -12.30 5.24 4.46
N VAL A 298 -11.19 5.36 3.74
CA VAL A 298 -10.13 4.35 3.70
C VAL A 298 -9.41 4.15 5.06
N GLU A 299 -9.57 5.09 5.99
CA GLU A 299 -9.15 4.95 7.39
C GLU A 299 -9.77 3.74 8.10
N GLU A 300 -11.01 3.36 7.74
CA GLU A 300 -11.71 2.20 8.30
C GLU A 300 -11.00 0.88 7.96
N LEU A 301 -10.20 0.91 6.88
CA LEU A 301 -9.49 -0.24 6.35
C LEU A 301 -8.04 -0.33 6.87
N ARG A 302 -7.63 0.53 7.81
CA ARG A 302 -6.27 0.53 8.39
C ARG A 302 -6.25 -0.04 9.81
N PRO A 303 -5.10 -0.58 10.29
CA PRO A 303 -4.97 -1.00 11.67
C PRO A 303 -5.17 0.18 12.64
N TYR A 304 -6.02 0.02 13.65
CA TYR A 304 -6.32 1.06 14.61
C TYR A 304 -6.52 0.48 16.01
N ARG A 305 -6.04 1.22 17.02
CA ARG A 305 -6.30 0.91 18.43
C ARG A 305 -7.38 1.85 18.96
N GLY A 306 -8.57 1.29 19.18
CA GLY A 306 -9.66 1.95 19.91
C GLY A 306 -9.44 1.97 21.41
#